data_AF-A0A657AYA3-F1
#
_entry.id   AF-A0A657AYA3-F1
#
_cell.length_a   1.000
_cell.length_b   1.000
_cell.length_c   1.000
_cell.angle_alpha   90.00
_cell.angle_beta   90.00
_cell.angle_gamma   90.00
#
_symmetry.space_group_name_H-M   'P 1'
#
loop_
_entity.id
_entity.type
_entity.pdbx_description
1 polymer ?
#
loop_
_entity_poly.entity_id
_entity_poly.type
_entity_poly.pdbx_seq_one_letter_code
_entity_poly.pdbx_strand_id
1 'polypeptide(L)'
;MEGPNYENYSRIELESVLRNVDSKRYPERAARVRELLNKPGHKPEIRKEQGFWRALLSKELESVVDAKKILKVTFCVCSIQLIFIVLLRLFFPEIYEKNIAVSSFFEVVAFSFAIITLVLGWFVQKQHLWAAYFLIIFILSPNLLFALLDRSLPDFSFLDISLVILLFASIKSIKFMRAESTEL
;
A
#
# COMPACT_ATOMS: atom_id res chain seq x y z
N MET A 1 -14.52 29.56 1.24
CA MET A 1 -13.82 28.25 1.23
C MET A 1 -12.99 28.19 2.49
N GLU A 2 -13.35 27.34 3.44
CA GLU A 2 -12.51 27.09 4.60
C GLU A 2 -11.21 26.43 4.11
N GLY A 3 -10.08 27.04 4.45
CA GLY A 3 -8.76 26.52 4.10
C GLY A 3 -8.41 25.26 4.91
N PRO A 4 -7.29 24.60 4.59
CA PRO A 4 -6.86 23.39 5.29
C PRO A 4 -6.65 23.67 6.79
N ASN A 5 -7.09 22.75 7.65
CA ASN A 5 -6.90 22.90 9.10
C ASN A 5 -5.49 22.46 9.50
N TYR A 6 -4.56 23.41 9.47
CA TYR A 6 -3.14 23.20 9.83
C TYR A 6 -2.89 22.96 11.32
N GLU A 7 -3.90 23.12 12.19
CA GLU A 7 -3.73 22.96 13.64
C GLU A 7 -3.43 21.51 14.06
N ASN A 8 -3.74 20.54 13.19
CA ASN A 8 -3.53 19.11 13.45
C ASN A 8 -2.25 18.55 12.81
N TYR A 9 -1.42 19.40 12.21
CA TYR A 9 -0.26 18.97 11.46
C TYR A 9 0.93 18.75 12.41
N SER A 10 1.70 17.70 12.16
CA SER A 10 2.99 17.54 12.81
C SER A 10 3.97 18.63 12.35
N ARG A 11 4.98 18.92 13.16
CA ARG A 11 6.03 19.89 12.81
C ARG A 11 6.71 19.57 11.47
N ILE A 12 6.92 18.29 11.17
CA ILE A 12 7.52 17.82 9.91
C ILE A 12 6.58 18.10 8.72
N GLU A 13 5.28 17.91 8.90
CA GLU A 13 4.27 18.21 7.88
C GLU A 13 4.17 19.72 7.65
N LEU A 14 4.15 20.54 8.71
CA LEU A 14 4.19 22.00 8.61
C LEU A 14 5.45 22.49 7.87
N GLU A 15 6.62 21.91 8.17
CA GLU A 15 7.86 22.23 7.45
C GLU A 15 7.84 21.79 5.98
N SER A 16 7.19 20.67 5.66
CA SER A 16 7.01 20.20 4.28
C SER A 16 6.05 21.11 3.51
N VAL A 17 4.94 21.52 4.14
CA VAL A 17 4.00 22.49 3.58
C VAL A 17 4.72 23.82 3.33
N LEU A 18 5.51 24.31 4.30
CA LEU A 18 6.24 25.56 4.15
C LEU A 18 7.28 25.50 3.01
N ARG A 19 7.87 24.33 2.75
CA ARG A 19 8.80 24.11 1.62
C ARG A 19 8.09 24.08 0.26
N ASN A 20 6.87 23.56 0.22
CA ASN A 20 6.13 23.36 -1.03
C ASN A 20 5.13 24.49 -1.36
N VAL A 21 4.77 25.32 -0.37
CA VAL A 21 3.95 26.51 -0.59
C VAL A 21 4.78 27.57 -1.28
N ASP A 22 4.33 28.00 -2.47
CA ASP A 22 4.87 29.18 -3.13
C ASP A 22 4.50 30.43 -2.33
N SER A 23 5.45 30.88 -1.49
CA SER A 23 5.26 32.01 -0.59
C SER A 23 4.98 33.32 -1.30
N LYS A 24 5.29 33.44 -2.60
CA LYS A 24 4.96 34.63 -3.40
C LYS A 24 3.51 34.62 -3.84
N ARG A 25 2.94 33.43 -4.08
CA ARG A 25 1.57 33.26 -4.55
C ARG A 25 0.54 33.17 -3.43
N TYR A 26 0.94 32.62 -2.26
CA TYR A 26 0.06 32.43 -1.10
C TYR A 26 0.71 32.88 0.21
N PRO A 27 0.94 34.20 0.40
CA PRO A 27 1.64 34.73 1.57
C PRO A 27 0.92 34.44 2.89
N GLU A 28 -0.41 34.48 2.91
CA GLU A 28 -1.21 34.21 4.12
C GLU A 28 -1.11 32.76 4.59
N ARG A 29 -1.03 31.79 3.67
CA ARG A 29 -0.82 30.38 4.02
C ARG A 29 0.56 30.16 4.64
N ALA A 30 1.60 30.74 4.03
CA ALA A 30 2.96 30.65 4.55
C ALA A 30 3.10 31.34 5.93
N ALA A 31 2.42 32.46 6.14
CA ALA A 31 2.40 33.16 7.42
C ALA A 31 1.73 32.32 8.53
N ARG A 32 0.56 31.72 8.23
CA ARG A 32 -0.17 30.89 9.20
C ARG A 32 0.60 29.62 9.60
N VAL A 33 1.28 28.98 8.65
CA VAL A 33 2.13 27.81 8.92
C VAL A 33 3.35 28.19 9.77
N ARG A 34 3.98 29.35 9.52
CA ARG A 34 5.08 29.88 10.36
C ARG A 34 4.61 30.23 11.76
N GLU A 35 3.42 30.79 11.90
CA GLU A 35 2.81 31.12 13.18
C GLU A 35 2.59 29.86 14.03
N LEU A 36 2.03 28.80 13.43
CA LEU A 36 1.83 27.50 14.10
C LEU A 36 3.16 26.83 14.48
N LEU A 37 4.18 26.93 13.63
CA LEU A 37 5.54 26.45 13.91
C LEU A 37 6.20 27.17 15.10
N ASN A 38 5.90 28.46 15.28
CA ASN A 38 6.49 29.30 16.32
C ASN A 38 5.66 29.35 17.62
N LYS A 39 4.44 28.79 17.63
CA LYS A 39 3.54 28.85 18.79
C LYS A 39 4.12 27.98 19.93
N PRO A 40 4.55 28.58 21.05
CA PRO A 40 5.15 27.84 22.16
C PRO A 40 4.09 26.92 22.77
N GLY A 41 4.33 25.62 22.74
CA GLY A 41 3.37 24.61 23.20
C GLY A 41 2.43 24.08 22.12
N HIS A 42 2.69 24.32 20.82
CA HIS A 42 2.12 23.49 19.76
C HIS A 42 2.68 22.06 19.90
N LYS A 43 2.09 21.30 20.82
CA LYS A 43 2.17 19.86 20.82
C LYS A 43 1.39 19.46 19.58
N PRO A 44 2.03 18.85 18.57
CA PRO A 44 1.25 18.25 17.49
C PRO A 44 0.21 17.36 18.16
N GLU A 45 -1.03 17.41 17.71
CA GLU A 45 -1.92 16.29 17.98
C GLU A 45 -1.16 15.07 17.46
N ILE A 46 -0.57 14.31 18.38
CA ILE A 46 0.02 13.03 18.06
C ILE A 46 -1.21 12.24 17.64
N ARG A 47 -1.52 12.20 16.34
CA ARG A 47 -2.50 11.28 15.78
C ARG A 47 -2.01 9.92 16.23
N LYS A 48 -2.57 9.43 17.33
CA LYS A 48 -2.08 8.24 18.02
C LYS A 48 -2.12 7.15 16.97
N GLU A 49 -0.99 6.49 16.76
CA GLU A 49 -0.99 5.29 15.92
C GLU A 49 -2.07 4.36 16.48
N GLN A 50 -3.05 4.02 15.65
CA GLN A 50 -4.12 3.11 16.05
C GLN A 50 -3.55 1.70 16.29
N GLY A 51 -2.39 1.41 15.71
CA GLY A 51 -1.77 0.10 15.67
C GLY A 51 -2.29 -0.70 14.48
N PHE A 52 -1.45 -1.57 13.90
CA PHE A 52 -1.73 -2.26 12.65
C PHE A 52 -3.06 -3.02 12.64
N TRP A 53 -3.29 -3.89 13.64
CA TRP A 53 -4.49 -4.72 13.71
C TRP A 53 -5.78 -3.91 13.88
N ARG A 54 -5.70 -2.82 14.67
CA ARG A 54 -6.83 -1.91 14.87
C ARG A 54 -7.11 -1.12 13.60
N ALA A 55 -6.07 -0.61 12.93
CA ALA A 55 -6.20 0.11 11.67
C ALA A 55 -6.78 -0.78 10.54
N LEU A 56 -6.38 -2.06 10.52
CA LEU A 56 -6.85 -3.07 9.57
C LEU A 56 -8.35 -3.36 9.72
N LEU A 57 -8.84 -3.48 10.96
CA LEU A 57 -10.24 -3.82 11.26
C LEU A 57 -11.15 -2.61 11.48
N SER A 58 -10.58 -1.42 11.67
CA SER A 58 -11.35 -0.19 11.90
C SER A 58 -12.13 0.22 10.65
N LYS A 59 -13.24 0.94 10.84
CA LYS A 59 -14.00 1.57 9.75
C LYS A 59 -13.31 2.81 9.19
N GLU A 60 -12.56 3.54 10.02
CA GLU A 60 -11.88 4.78 9.66
C GLU A 60 -10.38 4.71 10.00
N LEU A 61 -9.55 5.43 9.26
CA LEU A 61 -8.11 5.52 9.52
C LEU A 61 -7.84 6.88 10.15
N GLU A 62 -7.08 6.88 11.24
CA GLU A 62 -6.70 8.13 11.91
C GLU A 62 -5.30 8.60 11.49
N SER A 63 -4.45 7.74 10.94
CA SER A 63 -3.04 8.04 10.68
C SER A 63 -2.56 7.61 9.29
N VAL A 64 -1.83 8.52 8.63
CA VAL A 64 -1.13 8.26 7.35
C VAL A 64 -0.05 7.19 7.53
N VAL A 65 0.54 7.11 8.71
CA VAL A 65 1.57 6.11 9.02
C VAL A 65 0.98 4.70 9.00
N ASP A 66 -0.20 4.52 9.58
CA ASP A 66 -0.89 3.22 9.60
C ASP A 66 -1.39 2.82 8.21
N ALA A 67 -1.89 3.78 7.42
CA ALA A 67 -2.22 3.56 6.02
C ALA A 67 -1.01 3.07 5.20
N LYS A 68 0.17 3.66 5.41
CA LYS A 68 1.42 3.23 4.77
C LYS A 68 1.88 1.85 5.26
N LYS A 69 1.74 1.56 6.55
CA LYS A 69 2.07 0.24 7.12
C LYS A 69 1.22 -0.85 6.48
N ILE A 70 -0.10 -0.64 6.34
CA ILE A 70 -1.01 -1.58 5.68
C ILE A 70 -0.53 -1.88 4.26
N LEU A 71 -0.25 -0.87 3.45
CA LEU A 71 0.20 -1.08 2.07
C LEU A 71 1.53 -1.83 1.97
N LYS A 72 2.48 -1.56 2.88
CA LYS A 72 3.76 -2.29 2.94
C LYS A 72 3.55 -3.76 3.31
N VAL A 73 2.67 -4.04 4.28
CA VAL A 73 2.34 -5.41 4.67
C VAL A 73 1.66 -6.14 3.52
N THR A 74 0.70 -5.51 2.85
CA THR A 74 0.05 -6.09 1.67
C THR A 74 1.06 -6.44 0.59
N PHE A 75 1.99 -5.53 0.28
CA PHE A 75 3.04 -5.78 -0.69
C PHE A 75 3.96 -6.95 -0.28
N CYS A 76 4.35 -7.01 1.00
CA CYS A 76 5.19 -8.08 1.53
C CYS A 76 4.50 -9.45 1.40
N VAL A 77 3.23 -9.54 1.80
CA VAL A 77 2.42 -10.77 1.67
C VAL A 77 2.30 -11.20 0.21
N CYS A 78 2.06 -10.26 -0.70
CA CYS A 78 2.02 -10.53 -2.14
C CYS A 78 3.37 -11.04 -2.68
N SER A 79 4.49 -10.62 -2.10
CA SER A 79 5.84 -10.99 -2.55
C SER A 79 6.32 -12.33 -1.97
N ILE A 80 5.74 -12.81 -0.86
CA ILE A 80 6.16 -14.07 -0.21
C ILE A 80 6.06 -15.27 -1.15
N GLN A 81 5.01 -15.34 -1.98
CA GLN A 81 4.84 -16.45 -2.94
C GLN A 81 6.00 -16.50 -3.96
N LEU A 82 6.40 -15.34 -4.47
CA LEU A 82 7.53 -15.23 -5.39
C LEU A 82 8.85 -15.60 -4.73
N ILE A 83 9.09 -15.11 -3.52
CA ILE A 83 10.27 -15.45 -2.73
C ILE A 83 10.32 -16.96 -2.51
N PHE A 84 9.20 -17.58 -2.15
CA PHE A 84 9.11 -19.02 -1.94
C PHE A 84 9.45 -19.81 -3.21
N ILE A 85 8.90 -19.43 -4.38
CA ILE A 85 9.20 -20.07 -5.66
C ILE A 85 10.69 -19.97 -6.00
N VAL A 86 11.30 -18.81 -5.80
CA VAL A 86 12.73 -18.58 -6.04
C VAL A 86 13.59 -19.43 -5.09
N LEU A 87 13.25 -19.45 -3.80
CA LEU A 87 13.95 -20.28 -2.81
C LEU A 87 13.82 -21.77 -3.14
N LEU A 88 12.63 -22.22 -3.57
CA LEU A 88 12.42 -23.61 -3.97
C LEU A 88 13.32 -23.99 -5.15
N ARG A 89 13.44 -23.11 -6.15
CA ARG A 89 14.34 -23.32 -7.30
C ARG A 89 15.81 -23.36 -6.90
N LEU A 90 16.24 -22.49 -5.97
CA LEU A 90 17.64 -22.37 -5.57
C LEU A 90 18.10 -23.49 -4.64
N PHE A 91 17.27 -23.88 -3.67
CA PHE A 91 17.64 -24.83 -2.63
C PHE A 91 17.10 -26.25 -2.86
N PHE A 92 16.03 -26.39 -3.64
CA PHE A 92 15.38 -27.67 -3.91
C PHE A 92 15.04 -27.84 -5.40
N PRO A 93 16.05 -27.78 -6.29
CA PRO A 93 15.83 -27.81 -7.74
C PRO A 93 15.09 -29.07 -8.20
N GLU A 94 15.38 -30.23 -7.60
CA GLU A 94 14.70 -31.50 -7.93
C GLU A 94 13.19 -31.46 -7.63
N ILE A 95 12.80 -30.82 -6.52
CA ILE A 95 11.39 -30.65 -6.14
C ILE A 95 10.72 -29.63 -7.06
N TYR A 96 11.43 -28.54 -7.38
CA TYR A 96 10.98 -27.53 -8.32
C TYR A 96 10.75 -28.11 -9.71
N GLU A 97 11.71 -28.85 -10.25
CA GLU A 97 11.62 -29.45 -11.58
C GLU A 97 10.50 -30.49 -11.67
N LYS A 98 10.35 -31.32 -10.63
CA LYS A 98 9.32 -32.38 -10.61
C LYS A 98 7.89 -31.86 -10.49
N ASN A 99 7.68 -30.73 -9.79
CA ASN A 99 6.32 -30.26 -9.43
C ASN A 99 5.92 -28.94 -10.10
N ILE A 100 6.87 -28.11 -10.53
CA ILE A 100 6.63 -26.73 -10.98
C ILE A 100 7.15 -26.49 -12.39
N ALA A 101 8.32 -27.03 -12.77
CA ALA A 101 8.86 -26.92 -14.13
C ALA A 101 8.15 -27.89 -15.09
N VAL A 102 6.82 -27.78 -15.19
CA VAL A 102 6.00 -28.63 -16.06
C VAL A 102 6.23 -28.26 -17.54
N SER A 103 6.61 -27.02 -17.84
CA SER A 103 7.07 -26.59 -19.17
C SER A 103 7.83 -25.26 -19.14
N SER A 104 8.66 -25.01 -20.16
CA SER A 104 9.35 -23.72 -20.36
C SER A 104 8.37 -22.53 -20.44
N PHE A 105 7.12 -22.77 -20.86
CA PHE A 105 6.08 -21.76 -20.88
C PHE A 105 5.69 -21.31 -19.46
N PHE A 106 5.52 -22.25 -18.52
CA PHE A 106 5.23 -21.93 -17.12
C PHE A 106 6.36 -21.13 -16.46
N GLU A 107 7.62 -21.45 -16.77
CA GLU A 107 8.76 -20.65 -16.28
C GLU A 107 8.72 -19.20 -16.80
N VAL A 108 8.41 -19.00 -18.08
CA VAL A 108 8.29 -17.66 -18.67
C VAL A 108 7.15 -16.87 -18.02
N VAL A 109 6.01 -17.52 -17.77
CA VAL A 109 4.87 -16.90 -17.08
C VAL A 109 5.25 -16.53 -15.64
N ALA A 110 5.85 -17.44 -14.88
CA ALA A 110 6.29 -17.18 -13.51
C ALA A 110 7.32 -16.05 -13.42
N PHE A 111 8.27 -16.00 -14.36
CA PHE A 111 9.28 -14.94 -14.43
C PHE A 111 8.67 -13.58 -14.80
N SER A 112 7.73 -13.57 -15.75
CA SER A 112 6.97 -12.36 -16.10
C SER A 112 6.16 -11.84 -14.91
N PHE A 113 5.55 -12.75 -14.14
CA PHE A 113 4.85 -12.43 -12.91
C PHE A 113 5.79 -11.80 -11.88
N ALA A 114 6.98 -12.36 -11.70
CA ALA A 114 8.01 -11.85 -10.79
C ALA A 114 8.42 -10.41 -11.13
N ILE A 115 8.69 -10.14 -12.41
CA ILE A 115 9.05 -8.80 -12.89
C ILE A 115 7.92 -7.81 -12.64
N ILE A 116 6.68 -8.17 -12.99
CA ILE A 116 5.52 -7.30 -12.79
C ILE A 116 5.33 -6.98 -11.31
N THR A 117 5.44 -7.96 -10.42
CA THR A 117 5.35 -7.74 -8.97
C THR A 117 6.48 -6.85 -8.44
N LEU A 118 7.72 -7.03 -8.93
CA LEU A 118 8.86 -6.18 -8.58
C LEU A 118 8.63 -4.72 -9.01
N VAL A 119 8.17 -4.52 -10.24
CA VAL A 119 7.87 -3.20 -10.81
C VAL A 119 6.74 -2.52 -10.03
N LEU A 120 5.65 -3.25 -9.75
CA LEU A 120 4.54 -2.74 -8.95
C LEU A 120 4.97 -2.44 -7.51
N GLY A 121 5.85 -3.25 -6.93
CA GLY A 121 6.46 -3.01 -5.62
C GLY A 121 7.29 -1.74 -5.56
N TRP A 122 8.10 -1.51 -6.59
CA TRP A 122 8.84 -0.27 -6.75
C TRP A 122 7.91 0.95 -6.81
N PHE A 123 6.81 0.86 -7.58
CA PHE A 123 5.81 1.91 -7.64
C PHE A 123 5.12 2.15 -6.28
N VAL A 124 4.80 1.10 -5.53
CA VAL A 124 4.26 1.22 -4.16
C VAL A 124 5.27 1.94 -3.25
N GLN A 125 6.56 1.63 -3.34
CA GLN A 125 7.61 2.29 -2.57
C GLN A 125 7.77 3.77 -2.95
N LYS A 126 7.55 4.12 -4.22
CA LYS A 126 7.50 5.49 -4.75
C LYS A 126 6.19 6.23 -4.43
N GLN A 127 5.34 5.69 -3.55
CA GLN A 127 4.06 6.27 -3.14
C GLN A 127 3.01 6.32 -4.25
N HIS A 128 3.18 5.56 -5.33
CA HIS A 128 2.15 5.42 -6.36
C HIS A 128 1.08 4.42 -5.89
N LEU A 129 0.09 4.96 -5.18
CA LEU A 129 -0.97 4.22 -4.49
C LEU A 129 -1.76 3.25 -5.39
N TRP A 130 -1.90 3.58 -6.69
CA TRP A 130 -2.60 2.74 -7.65
C TRP A 130 -1.93 1.37 -7.90
N ALA A 131 -0.61 1.27 -7.69
CA ALA A 131 0.13 0.04 -7.92
C ALA A 131 -0.22 -1.07 -6.91
N ALA A 132 -0.65 -0.72 -5.69
CA ALA A 132 -1.08 -1.71 -4.70
C ALA A 132 -2.38 -2.41 -5.11
N TYR A 133 -3.32 -1.69 -5.74
CA TYR A 133 -4.53 -2.31 -6.29
C TYR A 133 -4.21 -3.26 -7.43
N PHE A 134 -3.38 -2.79 -8.35
CA PHE A 134 -3.02 -3.55 -9.52
C PHE A 134 -2.34 -4.86 -9.12
N LEU A 135 -1.48 -4.82 -8.10
CA LEU A 135 -0.80 -6.00 -7.60
C LEU A 135 -1.76 -7.05 -7.03
N ILE A 136 -2.71 -6.64 -6.20
CA ILE A 136 -3.65 -7.58 -5.57
C ILE A 136 -4.63 -8.14 -6.60
N ILE A 137 -5.12 -7.30 -7.53
CA ILE A 137 -5.97 -7.74 -8.64
C ILE A 137 -5.20 -8.73 -9.53
N PHE A 138 -3.94 -8.43 -9.85
CA PHE A 138 -3.08 -9.29 -10.65
C PHE A 138 -2.85 -10.67 -10.00
N ILE A 139 -2.76 -10.74 -8.67
CA ILE A 139 -2.62 -12.00 -7.93
C ILE A 139 -3.93 -12.77 -7.81
N LEU A 140 -5.06 -12.08 -7.61
CA LEU A 140 -6.37 -12.72 -7.47
C LEU A 140 -7.02 -13.11 -8.82
N SER A 141 -6.70 -12.40 -9.91
CA SER A 141 -7.34 -12.58 -11.20
C SER A 141 -7.15 -13.98 -11.82
N PRO A 142 -5.99 -14.65 -11.69
CA PRO A 142 -5.83 -16.02 -12.18
C PRO A 142 -6.75 -16.99 -11.42
N ASN A 143 -6.82 -16.90 -10.08
CA ASN A 143 -7.67 -17.78 -9.26
C ASN A 143 -9.16 -17.60 -9.60
N LEU A 144 -9.61 -16.36 -9.79
CA LEU A 144 -10.98 -16.05 -10.22
C LEU A 144 -11.26 -16.56 -11.64
N LEU A 145 -10.31 -16.39 -12.56
CA LEU A 145 -10.45 -16.84 -13.94
C LEU A 145 -10.52 -18.37 -14.02
N PHE A 146 -9.66 -19.09 -13.28
CA PHE A 146 -9.71 -20.54 -13.20
C PHE A 146 -11.05 -21.03 -12.64
N ALA A 147 -11.54 -20.43 -11.55
CA ALA A 147 -12.83 -20.79 -10.99
C ALA A 147 -14.01 -20.54 -11.95
N LEU A 148 -13.96 -19.44 -12.72
CA LEU A 148 -14.95 -19.14 -13.76
C LEU A 148 -14.92 -20.17 -14.89
N LEU A 149 -13.74 -20.62 -15.30
CA LEU A 149 -13.55 -21.56 -16.40
C LEU A 149 -13.91 -23.00 -16.01
N ASP A 150 -13.53 -23.44 -14.80
CA ASP A 150 -13.80 -24.81 -14.33
C ASP A 150 -15.26 -25.04 -13.89
N ARG A 151 -16.09 -23.98 -13.84
CA ARG A 151 -17.48 -24.02 -13.35
C ARG A 151 -17.64 -24.68 -11.97
N SER A 152 -16.56 -24.80 -11.21
CA SER A 152 -16.55 -25.24 -9.82
C SER A 152 -16.52 -24.02 -8.92
N LEU A 153 -17.05 -24.14 -7.71
CA LEU A 153 -16.79 -23.12 -6.69
C LEU A 153 -15.28 -23.05 -6.46
N PRO A 154 -14.69 -21.84 -6.43
CA PRO A 154 -13.29 -21.70 -6.05
C PRO A 154 -13.10 -22.25 -4.64
N ASP A 155 -12.19 -23.21 -4.47
CA ASP A 155 -11.68 -23.55 -3.15
C ASP A 155 -10.82 -22.38 -2.68
N PHE A 156 -11.45 -21.46 -1.94
CA PHE A 156 -10.76 -20.31 -1.38
C PHE A 156 -9.79 -20.79 -0.30
N SER A 157 -8.49 -20.62 -0.57
CA SER A 157 -7.47 -20.87 0.43
C SER A 157 -7.51 -19.79 1.52
N PHE A 158 -6.95 -20.11 2.69
CA PHE A 158 -6.74 -19.11 3.75
C PHE A 158 -5.97 -17.87 3.24
N LEU A 159 -5.08 -18.07 2.29
CA LEU A 159 -4.30 -17.02 1.66
C LEU A 159 -5.18 -16.11 0.80
N ASP A 160 -6.12 -16.66 0.03
CA ASP A 160 -7.07 -15.88 -0.78
C ASP A 160 -7.95 -14.98 0.10
N ILE A 161 -8.48 -15.52 1.20
CA ILE A 161 -9.29 -14.76 2.16
C ILE A 161 -8.44 -13.62 2.78
N SER A 162 -7.19 -13.92 3.14
CA SER A 162 -6.26 -12.93 3.69
C SER A 162 -5.95 -11.82 2.69
N LEU A 163 -5.74 -12.16 1.41
CA LEU A 163 -5.52 -11.20 0.32
C LEU A 163 -6.75 -10.32 0.09
N VAL A 164 -7.97 -10.87 0.19
CA VAL A 164 -9.21 -10.09 0.09
C VAL A 164 -9.33 -9.08 1.24
N ILE A 165 -9.04 -9.49 2.48
CA ILE A 165 -9.03 -8.56 3.63
C ILE A 165 -8.00 -7.45 3.41
N LEU A 166 -6.79 -7.80 2.96
CA LEU A 166 -5.73 -6.84 2.66
C LEU A 166 -6.09 -5.93 1.48
N LEU A 167 -6.87 -6.39 0.51
CA LEU A 167 -7.42 -5.58 -0.57
C LEU A 167 -8.32 -4.47 -0.03
N PHE A 168 -9.31 -4.83 0.80
CA PHE A 168 -10.21 -3.84 1.41
C PHE A 168 -9.45 -2.83 2.28
N ALA A 169 -8.50 -3.31 3.09
CA ALA A 169 -7.67 -2.45 3.91
C ALA A 169 -6.78 -1.51 3.08
N SER A 170 -6.26 -1.99 1.94
CA SER A 170 -5.46 -1.18 1.01
C SER A 170 -6.33 -0.13 0.32
N ILE A 171 -7.56 -0.47 -0.10
CA ILE A 171 -8.54 0.49 -0.65
C ILE A 171 -8.81 1.62 0.33
N LYS A 172 -9.10 1.26 1.57
CA LYS A 172 -9.34 2.23 2.64
C LYS A 172 -8.12 3.14 2.85
N SER A 173 -6.93 2.55 2.95
CA SER A 173 -5.66 3.26 3.17
C SER A 173 -5.35 4.28 2.08
N ILE A 174 -5.63 3.92 0.83
CA ILE A 174 -5.38 4.79 -0.32
C ILE A 174 -6.43 5.89 -0.42
N LYS A 175 -7.72 5.59 -0.19
CA LYS A 175 -8.77 6.62 -0.15
C LYS A 175 -8.46 7.67 0.91
N PHE A 176 -8.03 7.24 2.10
CA PHE A 176 -7.61 8.12 3.18
C PHE A 176 -6.44 9.03 2.76
N MET A 177 -5.35 8.46 2.22
CA MET A 177 -4.20 9.26 1.78
C MET A 177 -4.50 10.18 0.59
N ARG A 178 -5.46 9.82 -0.27
CA ARG A 178 -5.89 10.67 -1.39
C ARG A 178 -6.71 11.86 -0.88
N ALA A 179 -7.58 11.65 0.10
CA ALA A 179 -8.33 12.74 0.73
C ALA A 179 -7.37 13.74 1.38
N GLU A 180 -6.42 13.24 2.20
CA GLU A 180 -5.42 14.07 2.88
C GLU A 180 -4.51 14.85 1.90
N SER A 181 -4.18 14.27 0.73
CA SER A 181 -3.37 14.95 -0.30
C SER A 181 -4.14 15.94 -1.18
N THR A 182 -5.48 15.88 -1.20
CA THR A 182 -6.32 16.85 -1.94
C THR A 182 -6.64 18.06 -1.07
N GLU A 183 -6.52 17.94 0.25
CA GLU A 183 -6.68 19.04 1.21
C GLU A 183 -5.40 19.88 1.40
N LEU A 184 -4.29 19.51 0.77
CA LEU A 184 -3.00 20.23 0.77
C LEU A 184 -2.88 21.18 -0.45
#